data_AF-A0A0F4KX84-F1
#
_entry.id   AF-A0A0F4KX84-F1
#
_cell.length_a   1.000
_cell.length_b   1.000
_cell.length_c   1.000
_cell.angle_alpha   90.00
_cell.angle_beta   90.00
_cell.angle_gamma   90.00
#
_symmetry.space_group_name_H-M   'P 1'
#
loop_
_entity.id
_entity.type
_entity.pdbx_description
1 polymer ?
#
loop_
_entity_poly.entity_id
_entity_poly.type
_entity_poly.pdbx_seq_one_letter_code
_entity_poly.pdbx_strand_id
1 'polypeptide(L)'
;MTNPQDQPETESPSAGKPHEALTVFYERLRHSTDTAELHEFARSPLPDKSDQAAFSRFTALLEAVAGNEHTPVEDRIYLARTMPFPNILVKLSQDSSVEVRRAVAANKDDKNWLAGLLTKDEDAGVRAAALTNPMTSWKMRLEGAQDERTDADTLDFLGALGTREEQNAPHVLAAMVRRAVALNPNTGQATLDALRKDPDGQVARAAASR
;
A
#
# COMPACT_ATOMS: atom_id res chain seq x y z
N MET A 1 57.68 1.74 -39.41
CA MET A 1 57.64 0.29 -39.70
C MET A 1 58.17 -0.38 -38.45
N THR A 2 57.41 -1.08 -37.61
CA THR A 2 56.29 -2.01 -37.79
C THR A 2 55.54 -2.14 -36.45
N ASN A 3 54.25 -2.46 -36.52
CA ASN A 3 53.33 -2.72 -35.39
C ASN A 3 53.75 -3.97 -34.58
N PRO A 4 53.41 -4.03 -33.28
CA PRO A 4 53.06 -5.31 -32.66
C PRO A 4 51.71 -5.20 -31.93
N GLN A 5 50.62 -5.41 -32.67
CA GLN A 5 49.40 -6.02 -32.12
C GLN A 5 49.56 -7.53 -32.30
N ASP A 6 49.58 -8.26 -31.18
CA ASP A 6 48.92 -9.55 -30.95
C ASP A 6 49.55 -10.19 -29.71
N GLN A 7 48.91 -9.96 -28.56
CA GLN A 7 48.97 -10.91 -27.46
C GLN A 7 47.52 -11.19 -27.03
N PRO A 8 47.11 -12.47 -26.97
CA PRO A 8 45.75 -12.84 -26.58
C PRO A 8 45.61 -12.60 -25.08
N GLU A 9 44.67 -11.74 -24.69
CA GLU A 9 44.21 -11.70 -23.31
C GLU A 9 43.56 -13.04 -23.00
N THR A 10 44.24 -13.82 -22.16
CA THR A 10 43.75 -15.09 -21.64
C THR A 10 42.57 -14.83 -20.72
N GLU A 11 41.36 -14.97 -21.26
CA GLU A 11 40.15 -15.19 -20.47
C GLU A 11 40.35 -16.45 -19.62
N SER A 12 40.34 -16.28 -18.30
CA SER A 12 40.29 -17.40 -17.36
C SER A 12 38.83 -17.89 -17.29
N PRO A 13 38.54 -19.17 -17.61
CA PRO A 13 37.18 -19.68 -17.54
C PRO A 13 36.85 -20.04 -16.10
N SER A 14 36.26 -19.10 -15.36
CA SER A 14 35.55 -19.43 -14.13
C SER A 14 34.27 -20.19 -14.50
N ALA A 15 34.28 -21.50 -14.27
CA ALA A 15 33.11 -22.36 -14.37
C ALA A 15 32.09 -21.97 -13.28
N GLY A 16 31.19 -21.05 -13.61
CA GLY A 16 30.03 -20.68 -12.81
C GLY A 16 28.81 -20.64 -13.73
N LYS A 17 27.67 -21.17 -13.28
CA LYS A 17 26.41 -21.21 -14.03
C LYS A 17 26.17 -19.87 -14.76
N PRO A 18 25.69 -19.87 -16.01
CA PRO A 18 25.40 -18.62 -16.71
C PRO A 18 24.44 -17.80 -15.85
N HIS A 19 24.88 -16.64 -15.38
CA HIS A 19 24.01 -15.71 -14.69
C HIS A 19 23.02 -15.18 -15.73
N GLU A 20 21.80 -15.73 -15.72
CA GLU A 20 20.69 -15.23 -16.53
C GLU A 20 20.56 -13.72 -16.31
N ALA A 21 20.59 -12.97 -17.41
CA ALA A 21 20.45 -11.53 -17.37
C ALA A 21 19.13 -11.16 -16.67
N LEU A 22 19.15 -10.12 -15.82
CA LEU A 22 17.98 -9.70 -15.04
C LEU A 22 16.73 -9.53 -15.91
N THR A 23 16.88 -8.92 -17.08
CA THR A 23 15.77 -8.73 -18.03
C THR A 23 15.15 -10.05 -18.49
N VAL A 24 15.97 -11.07 -18.75
CA VAL A 24 15.47 -12.38 -19.21
C VAL A 24 14.67 -13.05 -18.10
N PHE A 25 15.21 -13.07 -16.87
CA PHE A 25 14.50 -13.66 -15.74
C PHE A 25 13.25 -12.85 -15.36
N TYR A 26 13.31 -11.52 -15.44
CA TYR A 26 12.16 -10.65 -15.21
C TYR A 26 11.02 -10.97 -16.17
N GLU A 27 11.29 -11.02 -17.48
CA GLU A 27 10.25 -11.33 -18.48
C GLU A 27 9.73 -12.76 -18.33
N ARG A 28 10.60 -13.69 -17.93
CA ARG A 28 10.22 -15.07 -17.62
C ARG A 28 9.22 -15.13 -16.46
N LEU A 29 9.50 -14.47 -15.33
CA LEU A 29 8.58 -14.41 -14.19
C LEU A 29 7.30 -13.64 -14.54
N ARG A 30 7.40 -12.55 -15.30
CA ARG A 30 6.26 -11.72 -15.69
C ARG A 30 5.22 -12.48 -16.53
N HIS A 31 5.69 -13.42 -17.36
CA HIS A 31 4.84 -14.20 -18.26
C HIS A 31 4.72 -15.68 -17.85
N SER A 32 5.26 -16.05 -16.68
CA SER A 32 5.18 -17.41 -16.20
C SER A 32 3.72 -17.78 -15.89
N THR A 33 3.33 -18.99 -16.29
CA THR A 33 2.08 -19.61 -15.88
C THR A 33 2.30 -20.65 -14.78
N ASP A 34 3.56 -20.86 -14.38
CA ASP A 34 3.94 -21.76 -13.31
C ASP A 34 3.68 -21.11 -11.95
N THR A 35 2.49 -21.39 -11.42
CA THR A 35 2.06 -20.88 -10.11
C THR A 35 2.98 -21.29 -8.96
N ALA A 36 3.66 -22.45 -9.05
CA ALA A 36 4.54 -22.92 -8.00
C ALA A 36 5.86 -22.13 -7.98
N GLU A 37 6.41 -21.83 -9.15
CA GLU A 37 7.57 -20.93 -9.27
C GLU A 37 7.25 -19.53 -8.73
N LEU A 38 6.10 -18.97 -9.11
CA LEU A 38 5.67 -17.65 -8.66
C LEU A 38 5.47 -17.62 -7.14
N HIS A 39 4.86 -18.66 -6.58
CA HIS A 39 4.69 -18.85 -5.14
C HIS A 39 6.03 -18.88 -4.42
N GLU A 40 6.95 -19.75 -4.86
CA GLU A 40 8.27 -19.92 -4.25
C GLU A 40 9.04 -18.58 -4.26
N PHE A 41 8.99 -17.85 -5.37
CA PHE A 41 9.65 -16.55 -5.47
C PHE A 41 9.00 -15.50 -4.56
N ALA A 42 7.66 -15.41 -4.53
CA ALA A 42 6.94 -14.46 -3.68
C ALA A 42 7.21 -14.66 -2.18
N ARG A 43 7.46 -15.90 -1.76
CA ARG A 43 7.73 -16.29 -0.36
C ARG A 43 9.20 -16.33 0.00
N SER A 44 10.08 -16.12 -0.98
CA SER A 44 11.52 -16.12 -0.74
C SER A 44 11.93 -14.94 0.15
N PRO A 45 12.84 -15.16 1.12
CA PRO A 45 13.30 -14.09 2.00
C PRO A 45 14.04 -13.01 1.20
N LEU A 46 13.89 -11.76 1.62
CA LEU A 46 14.65 -10.66 1.03
C LEU A 46 16.16 -10.89 1.25
N PRO A 47 17.00 -10.61 0.23
CA PRO A 47 18.45 -10.59 0.41
C PRO A 47 18.88 -9.60 1.50
N ASP A 48 20.11 -9.77 2.00
CA ASP A 48 20.70 -8.78 2.90
C ASP A 48 20.74 -7.41 2.21
N LYS A 49 20.27 -6.38 2.92
CA LYS A 49 20.27 -5.00 2.48
C LYS A 49 21.68 -4.44 2.26
N SER A 50 22.71 -5.06 2.87
CA SER A 50 24.11 -4.69 2.65
C SER A 50 24.59 -5.01 1.23
N ASP A 51 24.01 -6.04 0.59
CA ASP A 51 24.23 -6.36 -0.82
C ASP A 51 23.20 -5.61 -1.70
N GLN A 52 23.53 -4.38 -2.04
CA GLN A 52 22.66 -3.51 -2.83
C GLN A 52 22.32 -4.10 -4.21
N ALA A 53 23.23 -4.84 -4.83
CA ALA A 53 23.04 -5.42 -6.14
C ALA A 53 22.05 -6.59 -6.09
N ALA A 54 22.23 -7.51 -5.15
CA ALA A 54 21.30 -8.62 -4.95
C ALA A 54 19.91 -8.12 -4.51
N PHE A 55 19.86 -7.15 -3.60
CA PHE A 55 18.61 -6.57 -3.12
C PHE A 55 17.83 -5.89 -4.25
N SER A 56 18.49 -5.02 -5.03
CA SER A 56 17.87 -4.33 -6.17
C SER A 56 17.38 -5.30 -7.24
N ARG A 57 18.19 -6.32 -7.56
CA ARG A 57 17.80 -7.37 -8.51
C ARG A 57 16.57 -8.13 -8.02
N PHE A 58 16.54 -8.50 -6.74
CA PHE A 58 15.44 -9.27 -6.15
C PHE A 58 14.14 -8.46 -6.10
N THR A 59 14.20 -7.18 -5.72
CA THR A 59 12.99 -6.33 -5.69
C THR A 59 12.42 -6.09 -7.09
N ALA A 60 13.26 -5.99 -8.12
CA ALA A 60 12.81 -5.94 -9.51
C ALA A 60 12.08 -7.23 -9.93
N LEU A 61 12.62 -8.40 -9.56
CA LEU A 61 11.97 -9.68 -9.86
C LEU A 61 10.67 -9.87 -9.07
N LEU A 62 10.62 -9.45 -7.80
CA LEU A 62 9.37 -9.44 -7.03
C LEU A 62 8.31 -8.55 -7.66
N GLU A 63 8.70 -7.44 -8.29
CA GLU A 63 7.79 -6.58 -9.04
C GLU A 63 7.20 -7.29 -10.28
N ALA A 64 7.94 -8.20 -10.92
CA ALA A 64 7.41 -9.06 -11.98
C ALA A 64 6.38 -10.05 -11.43
N VAL A 65 6.70 -10.71 -10.31
CA VAL A 65 5.82 -11.68 -9.65
C VAL A 65 4.54 -11.01 -9.14
N ALA A 66 4.64 -9.85 -8.50
CA ALA A 66 3.48 -9.11 -8.00
C ALA A 66 2.53 -8.67 -9.12
N GLY A 67 3.08 -8.35 -10.30
CA GLY A 67 2.30 -7.96 -11.47
C GLY A 67 1.81 -9.11 -12.34
N ASN A 68 2.12 -10.36 -12.00
CA ASN A 68 1.70 -11.53 -12.77
C ASN A 68 0.33 -12.02 -12.27
N GLU A 69 -0.62 -12.17 -13.19
CA GLU A 69 -2.00 -12.62 -12.90
C GLU A 69 -2.09 -14.08 -12.43
N HIS A 70 -1.11 -14.90 -12.78
CA HIS A 70 -0.99 -16.29 -12.34
C HIS A 70 -0.36 -16.42 -10.95
N THR A 71 0.19 -15.33 -10.37
CA THR A 71 0.65 -15.36 -8.99
C THR A 71 -0.56 -15.56 -8.07
N PRO A 72 -0.54 -16.60 -7.21
CA PRO A 72 -1.68 -16.91 -6.34
C PRO A 72 -2.14 -15.68 -5.53
N VAL A 73 -3.45 -15.54 -5.34
CA VAL A 73 -4.03 -14.37 -4.69
C VAL A 73 -3.48 -14.19 -3.29
N GLU A 74 -3.31 -15.28 -2.55
CA GLU A 74 -2.73 -15.31 -1.22
C GLU A 74 -1.28 -14.79 -1.17
N ASP A 75 -0.52 -14.96 -2.25
CA ASP A 75 0.86 -14.48 -2.34
C ASP A 75 0.90 -13.00 -2.72
N ARG A 76 0.01 -12.54 -3.61
CA ARG A 76 -0.17 -11.11 -3.89
C ARG A 76 -0.66 -10.36 -2.64
N ILE A 77 -1.57 -10.95 -1.84
CA ILE A 77 -1.97 -10.42 -0.54
C ILE A 77 -0.79 -10.39 0.43
N TYR A 78 0.03 -11.45 0.48
CA TYR A 78 1.23 -11.48 1.32
C TYR A 78 2.17 -10.33 0.96
N LEU A 79 2.53 -10.20 -0.32
CA LEU A 79 3.39 -9.12 -0.82
C LEU A 79 2.80 -7.74 -0.51
N ALA A 80 1.48 -7.54 -0.75
CA ALA A 80 0.79 -6.31 -0.46
C ALA A 80 0.85 -5.90 1.02
N ARG A 81 0.88 -6.87 1.95
CA ARG A 81 0.94 -6.61 3.40
C ARG A 81 2.35 -6.39 3.92
N THR A 82 3.35 -7.06 3.34
CA THR A 82 4.69 -7.17 3.95
C THR A 82 5.77 -6.36 3.24
N MET A 83 5.56 -6.01 1.96
CA MET A 83 6.59 -5.35 1.18
C MET A 83 6.52 -3.83 1.37
N PRO A 84 7.64 -3.16 1.67
CA PRO A 84 7.70 -1.70 1.82
C PRO A 84 8.02 -0.97 0.49
N PHE A 85 7.96 -1.69 -0.64
CA PHE A 85 8.53 -1.24 -1.92
C PHE A 85 7.45 -0.58 -2.79
N PRO A 86 7.55 0.73 -3.10
CA PRO A 86 6.51 1.43 -3.86
C PRO A 86 6.23 0.83 -5.23
N ASN A 87 7.23 0.36 -5.96
CA ASN A 87 7.04 -0.26 -7.28
C ASN A 87 6.17 -1.53 -7.23
N ILE A 88 6.28 -2.31 -6.16
CA ILE A 88 5.45 -3.50 -5.93
C ILE A 88 4.04 -3.06 -5.53
N LEU A 89 3.92 -2.19 -4.52
CA LEU A 89 2.61 -1.77 -4.00
C LEU A 89 1.78 -1.04 -5.05
N VAL A 90 2.41 -0.29 -5.97
CA VAL A 90 1.73 0.39 -7.08
C VAL A 90 1.13 -0.59 -8.08
N LYS A 91 1.79 -1.72 -8.34
CA LYS A 91 1.17 -2.76 -9.20
C LYS A 91 -0.01 -3.39 -8.49
N LEU A 92 0.16 -3.76 -7.22
CA LEU A 92 -0.87 -4.42 -6.42
C LEU A 92 -2.05 -3.50 -6.06
N SER A 93 -1.89 -2.17 -6.13
CA SER A 93 -3.01 -1.24 -5.93
C SER A 93 -3.98 -1.20 -7.11
N GLN A 94 -3.59 -1.73 -8.27
CA GLN A 94 -4.43 -1.85 -9.46
C GLN A 94 -4.92 -3.29 -9.68
N ASP A 95 -4.73 -4.14 -8.68
CA ASP A 95 -5.05 -5.56 -8.75
C ASP A 95 -6.55 -5.80 -8.96
N SER A 96 -6.90 -6.82 -9.74
CA SER A 96 -8.30 -7.19 -9.97
C SER A 96 -8.99 -7.74 -8.71
N SER A 97 -8.23 -8.31 -7.77
CA SER A 97 -8.75 -8.77 -6.48
C SER A 97 -8.85 -7.60 -5.49
N VAL A 98 -10.07 -7.40 -5.00
CA VAL A 98 -10.39 -6.44 -3.94
C VAL A 98 -9.56 -6.68 -2.68
N GLU A 99 -9.33 -7.95 -2.32
CA GLU A 99 -8.58 -8.39 -1.16
C GLU A 99 -7.10 -7.98 -1.26
N VAL A 100 -6.52 -8.03 -2.45
CA VAL A 100 -5.16 -7.54 -2.71
C VAL A 100 -5.10 -6.02 -2.57
N ARG A 101 -6.01 -5.28 -3.22
CA ARG A 101 -6.03 -3.81 -3.09
C ARG A 101 -6.26 -3.35 -1.64
N ARG A 102 -7.13 -4.05 -0.91
CA ARG A 102 -7.40 -3.80 0.52
C ARG A 102 -6.17 -4.08 1.36
N ALA A 103 -5.39 -5.12 1.03
CA ALA A 103 -4.13 -5.41 1.67
C ALA A 103 -3.09 -4.30 1.46
N VAL A 104 -3.00 -3.73 0.24
CA VAL A 104 -2.16 -2.55 -0.02
C VAL A 104 -2.63 -1.36 0.81
N ALA A 105 -3.94 -1.09 0.82
CA ALA A 105 -4.53 0.02 1.57
C ALA A 105 -4.27 -0.04 3.07
N ALA A 106 -4.13 -1.25 3.64
CA ALA A 106 -3.84 -1.48 5.05
C ALA A 106 -2.32 -1.50 5.38
N ASN A 107 -1.44 -1.45 4.37
CA ASN A 107 0.00 -1.53 4.57
C ASN A 107 0.53 -0.23 5.21
N LYS A 108 1.23 -0.36 6.35
CA LYS A 108 1.76 0.79 7.11
C LYS A 108 3.10 1.31 6.60
N ASP A 109 3.76 0.59 5.71
CA ASP A 109 4.96 1.04 5.00
C ASP A 109 4.61 1.80 3.70
N ASP A 110 3.30 1.91 3.39
CA ASP A 110 2.81 2.61 2.23
C ASP A 110 3.14 4.11 2.26
N LYS A 111 3.18 4.73 1.08
CA LYS A 111 3.36 6.17 0.93
C LYS A 111 2.01 6.88 0.99
N ASN A 112 2.00 8.09 1.56
CA ASN A 112 0.79 8.88 1.71
C ASN A 112 -0.01 9.07 0.41
N TRP A 113 0.68 9.15 -0.73
CA TRP A 113 0.08 9.36 -2.04
C TRP A 113 -0.61 8.09 -2.55
N LEU A 114 -0.11 6.90 -2.21
CA LEU A 114 -0.71 5.64 -2.61
C LEU A 114 -1.91 5.31 -1.72
N ALA A 115 -1.79 5.53 -0.41
CA ALA A 115 -2.95 5.47 0.49
C ALA A 115 -4.06 6.43 0.04
N GLY A 116 -3.69 7.65 -0.39
CA GLY A 116 -4.63 8.63 -0.95
C GLY A 116 -5.24 8.27 -2.30
N LEU A 117 -4.60 7.40 -3.10
CA LEU A 117 -5.21 6.82 -4.28
C LEU A 117 -6.33 5.84 -3.87
N LEU A 118 -6.04 5.00 -2.86
CA LEU A 118 -6.94 3.94 -2.41
C LEU A 118 -8.13 4.44 -1.57
N THR A 119 -8.09 5.67 -1.02
CA THR A 119 -9.30 6.29 -0.44
C THR A 119 -10.41 6.54 -1.46
N LYS A 120 -10.08 6.47 -2.76
CA LYS A 120 -11.02 6.67 -3.88
C LYS A 120 -11.39 5.39 -4.60
N ASP A 121 -10.97 4.23 -4.08
CA ASP A 121 -11.26 2.92 -4.68
C ASP A 121 -12.78 2.71 -4.82
N GLU A 122 -13.16 1.91 -5.81
CA GLU A 122 -14.55 1.51 -6.05
C GLU A 122 -15.11 0.64 -4.91
N ASP A 123 -14.28 -0.20 -4.29
CA ASP A 123 -14.67 -1.08 -3.20
C ASP A 123 -14.70 -0.33 -1.86
N ALA A 124 -15.79 -0.51 -1.11
CA ALA A 124 -15.98 0.15 0.18
C ALA A 124 -14.94 -0.28 1.21
N GLY A 125 -14.56 -1.57 1.25
CA GLY A 125 -13.59 -2.05 2.22
C GLY A 125 -12.16 -1.63 1.91
N VAL A 126 -11.81 -1.41 0.62
CA VAL A 126 -10.53 -0.79 0.25
C VAL A 126 -10.49 0.66 0.72
N ARG A 127 -11.56 1.45 0.48
CA ARG A 127 -11.65 2.83 0.98
C ARG A 127 -11.54 2.89 2.50
N ALA A 128 -12.24 2.00 3.21
CA ALA A 128 -12.19 1.91 4.67
C ALA A 128 -10.77 1.63 5.17
N ALA A 129 -10.09 0.63 4.61
CA ALA A 129 -8.70 0.30 4.95
C ALA A 129 -7.76 1.49 4.70
N ALA A 130 -7.94 2.19 3.58
CA ALA A 130 -7.13 3.37 3.26
C ALA A 130 -7.40 4.53 4.23
N LEU A 131 -8.67 4.85 4.52
CA LEU A 131 -9.03 5.97 5.40
C LEU A 131 -8.57 5.77 6.85
N THR A 132 -8.52 4.52 7.31
CA THR A 132 -8.04 4.13 8.64
C THR A 132 -6.52 3.93 8.71
N ASN A 133 -5.81 3.97 7.58
CA ASN A 133 -4.35 3.84 7.55
C ASN A 133 -3.67 5.09 8.17
N PRO A 134 -2.68 4.92 9.08
CA PRO A 134 -1.89 6.03 9.63
C PRO A 134 -1.13 6.87 8.59
N MET A 135 -0.83 6.30 7.42
CA MET A 135 -0.13 7.00 6.33
C MET A 135 -1.04 7.95 5.55
N THR A 136 -2.37 7.84 5.73
CA THR A 136 -3.35 8.69 5.07
C THR A 136 -3.34 10.08 5.68
N SER A 137 -3.14 11.09 4.83
CA SER A 137 -3.07 12.48 5.28
C SER A 137 -4.41 12.97 5.87
N TRP A 138 -4.34 13.96 6.76
CA TRP A 138 -5.53 14.63 7.30
C TRP A 138 -6.46 15.20 6.22
N LYS A 139 -5.89 15.72 5.13
CA LYS A 139 -6.67 16.20 3.99
C LYS A 139 -7.48 15.07 3.35
N MET A 140 -6.86 13.91 3.12
CA MET A 140 -7.54 12.75 2.54
C MET A 140 -8.60 12.17 3.48
N ARG A 141 -8.34 12.13 4.79
CA ARG A 141 -9.33 11.73 5.81
C ARG A 141 -10.51 12.69 5.87
N LEU A 142 -10.26 14.00 5.72
CA LEU A 142 -11.32 15.01 5.65
C LEU A 142 -12.18 14.81 4.39
N GLU A 143 -11.56 14.61 3.23
CA GLU A 143 -12.27 14.31 1.98
C GLU A 143 -13.10 13.02 2.12
N GLY A 144 -12.55 11.97 2.71
CA GLY A 144 -13.28 10.72 2.98
C GLY A 144 -14.44 10.89 3.96
N ALA A 145 -14.26 11.67 5.02
CA ALA A 145 -15.35 11.98 5.95
C ALA A 145 -16.49 12.79 5.30
N GLN A 146 -16.22 13.51 4.22
CA GLN A 146 -17.22 14.25 3.44
C GLN A 146 -17.88 13.40 2.34
N ASP A 147 -17.27 12.27 1.97
CA ASP A 147 -17.78 11.38 0.93
C ASP A 147 -19.01 10.60 1.43
N GLU A 148 -20.12 10.69 0.69
CA GLU A 148 -21.37 9.97 0.98
C GLU A 148 -21.26 8.46 0.75
N ARG A 149 -20.14 7.98 0.18
CA ARG A 149 -19.85 6.55 0.02
C ARG A 149 -19.08 5.95 1.20
N THR A 150 -18.71 6.77 2.19
CA THR A 150 -18.03 6.29 3.40
C THR A 150 -19.07 5.67 4.34
N ASP A 151 -18.79 4.45 4.77
CA ASP A 151 -19.66 3.66 5.64
C ASP A 151 -19.59 4.13 7.10
N ALA A 152 -20.59 3.73 7.89
CA ALA A 152 -20.74 4.14 9.28
C ALA A 152 -19.57 3.71 10.19
N ASP A 153 -18.97 2.54 9.94
CA ASP A 153 -17.87 2.02 10.78
C ASP A 153 -16.59 2.83 10.54
N THR A 154 -16.30 3.14 9.27
CA THR A 154 -15.20 4.04 8.91
C THR A 154 -15.42 5.43 9.48
N LEU A 155 -16.65 5.95 9.43
CA LEU A 155 -17.01 7.23 10.04
C LEU A 155 -16.87 7.20 11.57
N ASP A 156 -17.16 6.10 12.25
CA ASP A 156 -16.92 5.99 13.70
C ASP A 156 -15.44 6.13 14.04
N PHE A 157 -14.56 5.45 13.30
CA PHE A 157 -13.11 5.59 13.46
C PHE A 157 -12.66 7.03 13.22
N LEU A 158 -13.07 7.64 12.11
CA LEU A 158 -12.71 9.02 11.79
C LEU A 158 -13.25 10.02 12.83
N GLY A 159 -14.44 9.75 13.36
CA GLY A 159 -15.10 10.50 14.45
C GLY A 159 -14.40 10.35 15.80
N ALA A 160 -13.47 9.41 15.93
CA ALA A 160 -12.71 9.16 17.15
C ALA A 160 -11.28 9.71 17.12
N LEU A 161 -10.82 10.25 15.98
CA LEU A 161 -9.47 10.77 15.80
C LEU A 161 -9.17 11.94 16.75
N GLY A 162 -8.02 11.89 17.42
CA GLY A 162 -7.58 12.87 18.41
C GLY A 162 -8.31 12.78 19.76
N THR A 163 -9.19 11.78 19.97
CA THR A 163 -9.87 11.56 21.25
C THR A 163 -9.65 10.14 21.75
N ARG A 164 -10.15 9.13 21.04
CA ARG A 164 -9.90 7.70 21.34
C ARG A 164 -8.80 7.15 20.45
N GLU A 165 -8.84 7.50 19.16
CA GLU A 165 -7.89 7.08 18.14
C GLU A 165 -6.83 8.16 17.92
N GLU A 166 -5.57 7.76 17.72
CA GLU A 166 -4.45 8.67 17.46
C GLU A 166 -4.42 9.89 18.42
N GLN A 167 -4.36 9.64 19.73
CA GLN A 167 -4.49 10.70 20.77
C GLN A 167 -3.48 11.86 20.65
N ASN A 168 -2.35 11.64 19.98
CA ASN A 168 -1.33 12.66 19.71
C ASN A 168 -1.59 13.44 18.39
N ALA A 169 -2.75 13.26 17.76
CA ALA A 169 -3.11 13.93 16.53
C ALA A 169 -3.17 15.47 16.70
N PRO A 170 -2.83 16.26 15.66
CA PRO A 170 -3.01 17.70 15.69
C PRO A 170 -4.48 18.07 15.94
N HIS A 171 -4.76 18.70 17.08
CA HIS A 171 -6.12 18.97 17.57
C HIS A 171 -7.03 19.59 16.50
N VAL A 172 -6.54 20.62 15.79
CA VAL A 172 -7.32 21.33 14.76
C VAL A 172 -7.67 20.41 13.58
N LEU A 173 -6.72 19.62 13.08
CA LEU A 173 -6.95 18.74 11.93
C LEU A 173 -7.88 17.59 12.29
N ALA A 174 -7.71 17.01 13.47
CA ALA A 174 -8.60 15.99 13.99
C ALA A 174 -10.04 16.52 14.17
N ALA A 175 -10.20 17.71 14.76
CA ALA A 175 -11.51 18.35 14.92
C ALA A 175 -12.19 18.64 13.57
N MET A 176 -11.43 19.04 12.54
CA MET A 176 -11.98 19.24 11.18
C MET A 176 -12.56 17.94 10.60
N VAL A 177 -11.85 16.82 10.75
CA VAL A 177 -12.35 15.51 10.31
C VAL A 177 -13.58 15.10 11.10
N ARG A 178 -13.55 15.18 12.43
CA ARG A 178 -14.71 14.84 13.29
C ARG A 178 -15.93 15.71 12.99
N ARG A 179 -15.74 16.99 12.67
CA ARG A 179 -16.83 17.87 12.23
C ARG A 179 -17.43 17.42 10.89
N ALA A 180 -16.60 16.98 9.95
CA ALA A 180 -17.09 16.44 8.68
C ALA A 180 -17.87 15.13 8.90
N VAL A 181 -17.38 14.25 9.77
CA VAL A 181 -18.10 13.05 10.21
C VAL A 181 -19.46 13.45 10.79
N ALA A 182 -19.52 14.41 11.70
CA ALA A 182 -20.79 14.85 12.30
C ALA A 182 -21.83 15.28 11.25
N LEU A 183 -21.40 15.83 10.11
CA LEU A 183 -22.28 16.31 9.04
C LEU A 183 -22.58 15.24 7.97
N ASN A 184 -21.86 14.13 7.95
CA ASN A 184 -22.02 13.09 6.94
C ASN A 184 -23.37 12.37 7.11
N PRO A 185 -24.14 12.16 6.02
CA PRO A 185 -25.44 11.50 6.08
C PRO A 185 -25.42 10.09 6.64
N ASN A 186 -24.30 9.36 6.48
CA ASN A 186 -24.16 7.96 6.88
C ASN A 186 -23.64 7.78 8.32
N THR A 187 -23.38 8.88 9.04
CA THR A 187 -22.86 8.78 10.40
C THR A 187 -23.90 8.15 11.32
N GLY A 188 -23.51 7.04 11.97
CA GLY A 188 -24.37 6.30 12.87
C GLY A 188 -24.77 7.09 14.12
N GLN A 189 -25.94 6.75 14.70
CA GLN A 189 -26.48 7.45 15.86
C GLN A 189 -25.54 7.42 17.07
N ALA A 190 -24.86 6.29 17.31
CA ALA A 190 -23.89 6.15 18.39
C ALA A 190 -22.70 7.12 18.23
N THR A 191 -22.17 7.24 17.01
CA THR A 191 -21.11 8.19 16.69
C THR A 191 -21.60 9.63 16.83
N LEU A 192 -22.81 9.96 16.37
CA LEU A 192 -23.40 11.30 16.59
C LEU A 192 -23.57 11.62 18.08
N ASP A 193 -24.03 10.68 18.90
CA ASP A 193 -24.18 10.86 20.34
C ASP A 193 -22.86 11.10 21.06
N ALA A 194 -21.78 10.44 20.59
CA ALA A 194 -20.44 10.70 21.06
C ALA A 194 -19.96 12.10 20.63
N LEU A 195 -20.17 12.47 19.36
CA LEU A 195 -19.75 13.77 18.81
C LEU A 195 -20.53 14.94 19.40
N ARG A 196 -21.78 14.76 19.85
CA ARG A 196 -22.53 15.81 20.60
C ARG A 196 -21.87 16.18 21.94
N LYS A 197 -21.01 15.30 22.45
CA LYS A 197 -20.22 15.50 23.68
C LYS A 197 -18.74 15.78 23.37
N ASP A 198 -18.41 16.10 22.11
CA ASP A 198 -17.03 16.37 21.70
C ASP A 198 -16.45 17.57 22.46
N PRO A 199 -15.17 17.54 22.85
CA PRO A 199 -14.51 18.68 23.48
C PRO A 199 -14.44 19.91 22.57
N ASP A 200 -14.45 19.73 21.24
CA ASP A 200 -14.52 20.83 20.29
C ASP A 200 -15.99 21.26 20.08
N GLY A 201 -16.30 22.49 20.49
CA GLY A 201 -17.65 23.03 20.41
C GLY A 201 -18.21 23.16 18.98
N GLN A 202 -17.38 23.21 17.93
CA GLN A 202 -17.86 23.21 16.55
C GLN A 202 -18.31 21.81 16.12
N VAL A 203 -17.60 20.77 16.55
CA VAL A 203 -17.97 19.37 16.31
C VAL A 203 -19.29 19.05 17.02
N ALA A 204 -19.41 19.41 18.31
CA ALA A 204 -20.62 19.19 19.09
C ALA A 204 -21.87 19.86 18.49
N ARG A 205 -21.74 21.12 18.04
CA ARG A 205 -22.84 21.82 17.37
C ARG A 205 -23.22 21.19 16.04
N ALA A 206 -22.24 20.74 15.25
CA ALA A 206 -22.51 20.05 14.00
C ALA A 206 -23.32 18.76 14.25
N ALA A 207 -22.91 17.94 15.22
CA ALA A 207 -23.61 16.71 15.57
C ALA A 207 -25.01 16.95 16.18
N ALA A 208 -25.24 18.09 16.83
CA ALA A 208 -26.56 18.47 17.36
C ALA A 208 -27.53 18.97 16.27
N SER A 209 -27.02 19.35 15.09
CA SER A 209 -27.85 19.80 13.96
C SER A 209 -28.40 18.66 13.09
N ARG A 210 -28.05 17.42 13.44
CA ARG A 210 -28.39 16.17 12.77
C ARG A 210 -29.24 15.31 13.70
#